data_AF-A0A8J2KD07-F1
#
_entry.id   AF-A0A8J2KD07-F1
#
_cell.length_a   1.000
_cell.length_b   1.000
_cell.length_c   1.000
_cell.angle_alpha   90.00
_cell.angle_beta   90.00
_cell.angle_gamma   90.00
#
_symmetry.space_group_name_H-M   'P 1'
#
loop_
_entity.id
_entity.type
_entity.pdbx_description
1 polymer ?
#
loop_
_entity_poly.entity_id
_entity_poly.type
_entity_poly.pdbx_seq_one_letter_code
_entity_poly.pdbx_strand_id
1 'polypeptide(L)'
;MYNSDEIVENYEKNWDNCIRWTFGIPEDTPNAKELAAKIKAIYFPEKSNLTKDQKLEQFTKMFSDAYFLLHLNHCISVQSQFSPIYPYYFNRRGGPSFSVIVNLLTSKGSLPVKIAKHVAAIIYNKITGNKPRDYGVCHTDDIAMLFKISIIFNVDFATDPALMTFRGVAFPKPEPGKRLQYLELCENPKMIDEPFQERVNTLKPLDLIKLCLPAATQ
;
A
#
# COMPACT_ATOMS: atom_id res chain seq x y z
N MET A 1 0.39 17.92 8.41
CA MET A 1 -0.39 16.75 7.93
C MET A 1 -1.83 17.20 7.77
N TYR A 2 -2.46 16.94 6.62
CA TYR A 2 -3.89 17.17 6.47
C TYR A 2 -4.64 16.33 7.49
N ASN A 3 -5.69 16.89 8.08
CA ASN A 3 -6.53 16.15 9.01
C ASN A 3 -7.19 15.00 8.24
N SER A 4 -7.02 13.75 8.68
CA SER A 4 -7.65 12.59 8.02
C SER A 4 -9.16 12.78 7.88
N ASP A 5 -9.76 13.49 8.82
CA ASP A 5 -11.19 13.76 8.85
C ASP A 5 -11.57 14.74 7.74
N GLU A 6 -10.75 15.76 7.50
CA GLU A 6 -10.93 16.71 6.41
C GLU A 6 -10.79 16.05 5.03
N ILE A 7 -9.84 15.11 4.88
CA ILE A 7 -9.69 14.32 3.64
C ILE A 7 -10.96 13.50 3.41
N VAL A 8 -11.42 12.75 4.41
CA VAL A 8 -12.63 11.92 4.31
C VAL A 8 -13.85 12.77 3.97
N GLU A 9 -14.07 13.88 4.67
CA GLU A 9 -15.17 14.80 4.41
C GLU A 9 -15.11 15.39 3.00
N ASN A 10 -13.91 15.72 2.50
CA ASN A 10 -13.75 16.23 1.15
C ASN A 10 -14.10 15.18 0.10
N TYR A 11 -13.72 13.92 0.30
CA TYR A 11 -14.13 12.82 -0.57
C TYR A 11 -15.63 12.58 -0.54
N GLU A 12 -16.27 12.67 0.62
CA GLU A 12 -17.72 12.51 0.74
C GLU A 12 -18.48 13.61 -0.03
N LYS A 13 -17.96 14.84 -0.02
CA LYS A 13 -18.57 15.99 -0.72
C LYS A 13 -18.24 16.04 -2.22
N ASN A 14 -17.03 15.66 -2.62
CA ASN A 14 -16.48 15.88 -3.96
C ASN A 14 -16.06 14.58 -4.65
N TRP A 15 -16.77 13.48 -4.36
CA TRP A 15 -16.40 12.12 -4.76
C TRP A 15 -15.97 11.99 -6.23
N ASP A 16 -16.80 12.44 -7.17
CA ASP A 16 -16.55 12.28 -8.62
C ASP A 16 -15.22 12.94 -9.03
N ASN A 17 -14.93 14.12 -8.50
CA ASN A 17 -13.68 14.83 -8.78
C ASN A 17 -12.50 14.13 -8.11
N CYS A 18 -12.62 13.76 -6.84
CA CYS A 18 -11.54 13.12 -6.10
C CYS A 18 -11.15 11.76 -6.71
N ILE A 19 -12.11 10.96 -7.15
CA ILE A 19 -11.82 9.66 -7.78
C ILE A 19 -11.12 9.81 -9.12
N ARG A 20 -11.50 10.80 -9.92
CA ARG A 20 -10.79 11.08 -11.17
C ARG A 20 -9.32 11.34 -10.94
N TRP A 21 -8.98 12.17 -9.96
CA TRP A 21 -7.58 12.42 -9.60
C TRP A 21 -6.88 11.19 -9.05
N THR A 22 -7.53 10.44 -8.17
CA THR A 22 -6.95 9.27 -7.52
C THR A 22 -6.63 8.15 -8.50
N PHE A 23 -7.50 7.90 -9.47
CA PHE A 23 -7.32 6.86 -10.47
C PHE A 23 -6.78 7.38 -11.80
N GLY A 24 -6.42 8.67 -11.90
CA GLY A 24 -5.87 9.26 -13.12
C GLY A 24 -6.84 9.30 -14.31
N ILE A 25 -8.15 9.36 -14.08
CA ILE A 25 -9.18 9.33 -15.12
C ILE A 25 -9.20 10.68 -15.88
N PRO A 26 -8.92 10.71 -17.20
CA PRO A 26 -8.93 11.93 -18.01
C PRO A 26 -10.28 12.66 -17.99
N GLU A 27 -10.25 13.99 -18.18
CA GLU A 27 -11.46 14.83 -18.12
C GLU A 27 -12.49 14.53 -19.21
N ASP A 28 -11.99 14.16 -20.38
CA ASP A 28 -12.74 13.84 -21.58
C ASP A 28 -13.21 12.37 -21.62
N THR A 29 -12.93 11.59 -20.56
CA THR A 29 -13.33 10.19 -20.49
C THR A 29 -14.86 10.06 -20.60
N PRO A 30 -15.38 9.38 -21.64
CA PRO A 30 -16.81 9.08 -21.73
C PRO A 30 -17.25 8.27 -20.51
N ASN A 31 -18.40 8.61 -19.94
CA ASN A 31 -18.97 7.92 -18.77
C ASN A 31 -18.14 8.01 -17.47
N ALA A 32 -17.26 9.02 -17.32
CA ALA A 32 -16.45 9.21 -16.10
C ALA A 32 -17.27 9.20 -14.79
N LYS A 33 -18.49 9.74 -14.80
CA LYS A 33 -19.40 9.71 -13.64
C LYS A 33 -19.89 8.30 -13.29
N GLU A 34 -20.24 7.51 -14.29
CA GLU A 34 -20.65 6.11 -14.09
C GLU A 34 -19.48 5.28 -13.56
N LEU A 35 -18.27 5.52 -14.08
CA LEU A 35 -17.05 4.90 -13.61
C LEU A 35 -16.74 5.26 -12.14
N ALA A 36 -16.85 6.55 -11.78
CA ALA A 36 -16.67 7.01 -10.41
C ALA A 36 -17.70 6.37 -9.44
N ALA A 37 -18.94 6.19 -9.88
CA ALA A 37 -19.98 5.51 -9.11
C ALA A 37 -19.67 4.01 -8.92
N LYS A 38 -19.17 3.31 -9.95
CA LYS A 38 -18.72 1.91 -9.86
C LYS A 38 -17.57 1.76 -8.86
N ILE A 39 -16.57 2.63 -8.93
CA ILE A 39 -15.45 2.66 -7.98
C ILE A 39 -15.97 2.91 -6.56
N LYS A 40 -16.93 3.83 -6.38
CA LYS A 40 -17.58 4.07 -5.08
C LYS A 40 -18.20 2.81 -4.52
N ALA A 41 -18.99 2.11 -5.33
CA ALA A 41 -19.70 0.91 -4.90
C ALA A 41 -18.75 -0.22 -4.46
N ILE A 42 -17.55 -0.28 -5.03
CA ILE A 42 -16.52 -1.27 -4.66
C ILE A 42 -15.99 -1.02 -3.23
N TYR A 43 -15.67 0.23 -2.88
CA TYR A 43 -15.03 0.54 -1.58
C TYR A 43 -16.01 1.02 -0.50
N PHE A 44 -17.12 1.63 -0.91
CA PHE A 44 -18.12 2.26 -0.06
C PHE A 44 -19.52 1.88 -0.55
N PRO A 45 -19.91 0.59 -0.43
CA PRO A 45 -21.21 0.12 -0.89
C PRO A 45 -22.35 0.85 -0.17
N GLU A 46 -23.44 1.14 -0.89
CA GLU A 46 -24.59 1.82 -0.30
C GLU A 46 -25.11 1.08 0.93
N LYS A 47 -25.50 1.82 1.98
CA LYS A 47 -25.92 1.32 3.31
C LYS A 47 -24.80 0.80 4.21
N SER A 48 -23.53 1.01 3.86
CA SER A 48 -22.44 0.69 4.76
C SER A 48 -22.41 1.68 5.94
N ASN A 49 -22.92 1.28 7.11
CA ASN A 49 -22.74 2.00 8.37
C ASN A 49 -21.31 1.78 8.89
N LEU A 50 -20.32 2.22 8.11
CA LEU A 50 -18.91 2.06 8.44
C LEU A 50 -18.54 2.99 9.60
N THR A 51 -17.84 2.43 10.57
CA THR A 51 -17.16 3.23 11.59
C THR A 51 -16.06 4.08 10.94
N LYS A 52 -15.59 5.10 11.65
CA LYS A 52 -14.46 5.95 11.21
C LYS A 52 -13.25 5.11 10.79
N ASP A 53 -12.96 4.06 11.55
CA ASP A 53 -11.80 3.19 11.33
C ASP A 53 -11.97 2.33 10.08
N GLN A 54 -13.18 1.81 9.87
CA GLN A 54 -13.52 1.07 8.66
C GLN A 54 -13.47 1.97 7.43
N LYS A 55 -13.98 3.21 7.51
CA LYS A 55 -13.85 4.18 6.40
C LYS A 55 -12.39 4.44 6.07
N LEU A 56 -11.54 4.67 7.07
CA LEU A 56 -10.11 4.89 6.86
C LEU A 56 -9.45 3.67 6.21
N GLU A 57 -9.82 2.46 6.62
CA GLU A 57 -9.34 1.23 6.00
C GLU A 57 -9.77 1.13 4.52
N GLN A 58 -11.02 1.47 4.19
CA GLN A 58 -11.49 1.48 2.80
C GLN A 58 -10.78 2.52 1.94
N PHE A 59 -10.55 3.73 2.49
CA PHE A 59 -9.71 4.72 1.81
C PHE A 59 -8.30 4.18 1.59
N THR A 60 -7.68 3.60 2.62
CA THR A 60 -6.33 3.02 2.52
C THR A 60 -6.27 1.96 1.43
N LYS A 61 -7.29 1.09 1.33
CA LYS A 61 -7.42 0.11 0.25
C LYS A 61 -7.53 0.80 -1.12
N MET A 62 -8.48 1.71 -1.29
CA MET A 62 -8.68 2.44 -2.54
C MET A 62 -7.42 3.14 -3.03
N PHE A 63 -6.74 3.88 -2.16
CA PHE A 63 -5.47 4.54 -2.48
C PHE A 63 -4.37 3.53 -2.82
N SER A 64 -4.26 2.43 -2.07
CA SER A 64 -3.28 1.39 -2.37
C SER A 64 -3.52 0.76 -3.73
N ASP A 65 -4.79 0.56 -4.12
CA ASP A 65 -5.14 0.00 -5.42
C ASP A 65 -4.80 0.94 -6.56
N ALA A 66 -5.23 2.19 -6.43
CA ALA A 66 -5.06 3.22 -7.45
C ALA A 66 -3.58 3.53 -7.71
N TYR A 67 -2.80 3.76 -6.67
CA TYR A 67 -1.42 4.25 -6.82
C TYR A 67 -0.38 3.14 -6.97
N PHE A 68 -0.65 1.93 -6.47
CA PHE A 68 0.37 0.87 -6.44
C PHE A 68 -0.11 -0.40 -7.12
N LEU A 69 -1.22 -0.98 -6.65
CA LEU A 69 -1.54 -2.36 -7.01
C LEU A 69 -1.88 -2.54 -8.49
N LEU A 70 -2.74 -1.69 -9.04
CA LEU A 70 -3.16 -1.81 -10.44
C LEU A 70 -1.96 -1.68 -11.40
N HIS A 71 -1.10 -0.70 -11.14
CA HIS A 71 0.11 -0.47 -11.92
C HIS A 71 1.13 -1.59 -11.75
N LEU A 72 1.32 -2.09 -10.52
CA LEU A 72 2.19 -3.23 -10.25
C LEU A 72 1.70 -4.48 -10.99
N ASN A 73 0.41 -4.81 -10.88
CA ASN A 73 -0.16 -5.96 -11.57
C ASN A 73 0.00 -5.85 -13.09
N HIS A 74 -0.26 -4.67 -13.67
CA HIS A 74 -0.02 -4.42 -15.08
C HIS A 74 1.47 -4.59 -15.46
N CYS A 75 2.38 -3.97 -14.70
CA CYS A 75 3.82 -4.08 -14.92
C CYS A 75 4.29 -5.55 -14.89
N ILE A 76 3.85 -6.33 -13.91
CA ILE A 76 4.16 -7.77 -13.82
C ILE A 76 3.64 -8.51 -15.05
N SER A 77 2.41 -8.22 -15.49
CA SER A 77 1.80 -8.87 -16.66
C SER A 77 2.54 -8.57 -17.98
N VAL A 78 3.11 -7.36 -18.12
CA VAL A 78 3.91 -6.98 -19.30
C VAL A 78 5.31 -7.56 -19.19
N GLN A 79 6.01 -7.33 -18.07
CA GLN A 79 7.41 -7.72 -17.90
C GLN A 79 7.61 -9.24 -17.87
N SER A 80 6.64 -10.00 -17.34
CA SER A 80 6.71 -11.47 -17.30
C SER A 80 6.80 -12.13 -18.67
N GLN A 81 6.47 -11.42 -19.75
CA GLN A 81 6.64 -11.90 -21.13
C GLN A 81 8.11 -11.89 -21.58
N PHE A 82 8.96 -11.09 -20.93
CA PHE A 82 10.36 -10.88 -21.31
C PHE A 82 11.35 -11.47 -20.31
N SER A 83 11.00 -11.48 -19.02
CA SER A 83 11.87 -11.97 -17.97
C SER A 83 11.09 -12.53 -16.77
N PRO A 84 11.67 -13.47 -15.99
CA PRO A 84 11.09 -13.88 -14.72
C PRO A 84 10.94 -12.68 -13.76
N ILE A 85 9.83 -12.65 -13.01
CA ILE A 85 9.51 -11.57 -12.06
C ILE A 85 9.41 -12.12 -10.65
N TYR A 86 10.10 -11.48 -9.70
CA TYR A 86 10.20 -11.93 -8.31
C TYR A 86 9.54 -10.90 -7.39
N PRO A 87 8.20 -10.92 -7.22
CA PRO A 87 7.51 -9.93 -6.41
C PRO A 87 7.59 -10.27 -4.92
N TYR A 88 7.78 -9.27 -4.07
CA TYR A 88 7.72 -9.45 -2.62
C TYR A 88 6.51 -8.73 -2.03
N TYR A 89 6.03 -9.20 -0.89
CA TYR A 89 4.98 -8.54 -0.11
C TYR A 89 5.53 -8.18 1.27
N PHE A 90 5.72 -6.88 1.51
CA PHE A 90 6.21 -6.42 2.80
C PHE A 90 5.08 -6.35 3.83
N ASN A 91 5.16 -7.20 4.85
CA ASN A 91 4.13 -7.33 5.91
C ASN A 91 4.76 -7.45 7.30
N ARG A 92 5.92 -6.81 7.51
CA ARG A 92 6.59 -6.82 8.80
C ARG A 92 6.06 -5.70 9.69
N ARG A 93 5.48 -6.06 10.83
CA ARG A 93 5.07 -5.12 11.88
C ARG A 93 6.16 -4.97 12.95
N GLY A 94 6.14 -3.86 13.70
CA GLY A 94 6.98 -3.70 14.90
C GLY A 94 8.22 -2.81 14.78
N GLY A 95 8.41 -2.09 13.67
CA GLY A 95 9.37 -0.99 13.55
C GLY A 95 8.70 0.39 13.67
N PRO A 96 9.45 1.50 13.79
CA PRO A 96 8.89 2.82 13.59
C PRO A 96 8.40 2.91 12.14
N SER A 97 7.07 2.92 11.96
CA SER A 97 6.47 3.14 10.64
C SER A 97 6.91 4.52 10.11
N PHE A 98 7.18 4.62 8.81
CA PHE A 98 7.49 5.88 8.15
C PHE A 98 6.37 6.90 8.37
N SER A 99 5.11 6.44 8.51
CA SER A 99 4.00 7.31 8.92
C SER A 99 4.27 8.04 10.24
N VAL A 100 4.92 7.39 11.20
CA VAL A 100 5.32 8.00 12.49
C VAL A 100 6.41 9.05 12.25
N ILE A 101 7.42 8.73 11.43
CA ILE A 101 8.51 9.66 11.09
C ILE A 101 7.95 10.91 10.40
N VAL A 102 7.11 10.73 9.37
CA VAL A 102 6.45 11.84 8.66
C VAL A 102 5.58 12.65 9.61
N ASN A 103 4.84 12.02 10.52
CA ASN A 103 4.03 12.74 11.50
C ASN A 103 4.92 13.57 12.45
N LEU A 104 6.04 13.03 12.93
CA LEU A 104 7.01 13.78 13.73
C LEU A 104 7.60 14.96 12.94
N LEU A 105 7.91 14.79 11.66
CA LEU A 105 8.47 15.87 10.84
C LEU A 105 7.43 16.94 10.46
N THR A 106 6.18 16.55 10.20
CA THR A 106 5.14 17.44 9.62
C THR A 106 4.12 18.01 10.62
N SER A 107 4.13 17.55 11.88
CA SER A 107 3.31 18.14 12.94
C SER A 107 3.82 19.53 13.35
N LYS A 108 2.97 20.38 13.93
CA LYS A 108 3.39 21.70 14.43
C LYS A 108 4.15 21.55 15.76
N GLY A 109 5.18 22.38 15.97
CA GLY A 109 5.98 22.43 17.20
C GLY A 109 7.46 22.07 17.01
N SER A 110 8.27 22.28 18.05
CA SER A 110 9.71 21.94 17.99
C SER A 110 9.92 20.43 18.07
N LEU A 111 10.94 19.93 17.36
CA LEU A 111 11.26 18.49 17.31
C LEU A 111 11.45 17.86 18.71
N PRO A 112 12.14 18.50 19.69
CA PRO A 112 12.28 17.93 21.03
C PRO A 112 10.95 17.71 21.75
N VAL A 113 10.00 18.65 21.63
CA VAL A 113 8.66 18.53 22.22
C VAL A 113 7.89 17.37 21.61
N LYS A 114 8.04 17.13 20.31
CA LYS A 114 7.39 16.03 19.61
C LYS A 114 7.95 14.67 20.02
N ILE A 115 9.27 14.56 20.12
CA ILE A 115 9.95 13.35 20.61
C ILE A 115 9.49 13.05 22.05
N ALA A 116 9.51 14.06 22.92
CA ALA A 116 9.07 13.92 24.30
C ALA A 116 7.61 13.44 24.40
N LYS A 117 6.69 14.01 23.61
CA LYS A 117 5.29 13.55 23.53
C LYS A 117 5.16 12.10 23.07
N HIS A 118 5.92 11.70 22.06
CA HIS A 118 5.89 10.34 21.54
C HIS A 118 6.41 9.32 22.56
N VAL A 119 7.53 9.62 23.22
CA VAL A 119 8.09 8.80 24.30
C VAL A 119 7.12 8.71 25.48
N ALA A 120 6.52 9.83 25.90
CA ALA A 120 5.53 9.84 26.97
C ALA A 120 4.31 8.97 26.63
N ALA A 121 3.84 9.00 25.37
CA ALA A 121 2.74 8.16 24.91
C ALA A 121 3.11 6.66 24.94
N ILE A 122 4.32 6.29 24.53
CA ILE A 122 4.81 4.90 24.61
C ILE A 122 4.83 4.42 26.07
N ILE A 123 5.39 5.23 26.97
CA ILE A 123 5.48 4.91 28.40
C ILE A 123 4.07 4.76 29.00
N TYR A 124 3.18 5.72 28.73
CA TYR A 124 1.80 5.69 29.21
C TYR A 124 1.06 4.44 28.73
N ASN A 125 1.18 4.10 27.45
CA ASN A 125 0.57 2.90 26.86
C ASN A 125 1.11 1.61 27.49
N LYS A 126 2.42 1.56 27.77
CA LYS A 126 3.04 0.43 28.46
C LYS A 126 2.53 0.27 29.89
N ILE A 127 2.36 1.36 30.63
CA ILE A 127 1.86 1.35 32.01
C ILE A 127 0.38 0.99 32.07
N THR A 128 -0.42 1.53 31.15
CA THR A 128 -1.89 1.34 31.14
C THR A 128 -2.31 0.04 30.45
N GLY A 129 -1.38 -0.68 29.83
CA GLY A 129 -1.69 -1.85 29.00
C GLY A 129 -2.42 -1.50 27.70
N ASN A 130 -2.61 -0.20 27.42
CA ASN A 130 -3.19 0.26 26.17
C ASN A 130 -2.23 -0.09 25.03
N LYS A 131 -2.70 -0.90 24.08
CA LYS A 131 -1.93 -1.15 22.86
C LYS A 131 -2.08 0.09 21.97
N PRO A 132 -0.96 0.69 21.51
CA PRO A 132 -1.06 1.74 20.50
C PRO A 132 -1.83 1.21 19.30
N ARG A 133 -2.60 2.09 18.66
CA ARG A 133 -3.38 1.72 17.49
C ARG A 133 -2.45 1.26 16.38
N ASP A 134 -2.65 0.02 15.94
CA ASP A 134 -1.91 -0.60 14.85
C ASP A 134 -2.61 -0.31 13.53
N TYR A 135 -2.02 0.56 12.72
CA TYR A 135 -2.52 0.92 11.38
C TYR A 135 -1.97 -0.01 10.29
N GLY A 136 -1.20 -1.04 10.66
CA GLY A 136 -0.53 -1.92 9.73
C GLY A 136 0.75 -1.32 9.15
N VAL A 137 1.15 -1.87 8.01
CA VAL A 137 2.35 -1.47 7.27
C VAL A 137 1.95 -0.43 6.23
N CYS A 138 2.71 0.66 6.15
CA CYS A 138 2.48 1.73 5.18
C CYS A 138 3.54 1.76 4.09
N HIS A 139 3.28 2.53 3.03
CA HIS A 139 4.25 2.80 1.99
C HIS A 139 5.55 3.33 2.61
N THR A 140 6.70 2.81 2.14
CA THR A 140 8.07 3.10 2.59
C THR A 140 8.53 2.51 3.93
N ASP A 141 7.70 1.73 4.63
CA ASP A 141 8.14 1.02 5.84
C ASP A 141 9.25 -0.01 5.55
N ASP A 142 9.32 -0.51 4.32
CA ASP A 142 10.35 -1.43 3.82
C ASP A 142 11.71 -0.75 3.60
N ILE A 143 11.74 0.57 3.35
CA ILE A 143 12.98 1.35 3.15
C ILE A 143 13.90 1.25 4.37
N ALA A 144 13.33 1.25 5.58
CA ALA A 144 14.10 1.10 6.82
C ALA A 144 14.85 -0.25 6.92
N MET A 145 14.45 -1.25 6.14
CA MET A 145 15.14 -2.53 6.02
C MET A 145 16.13 -2.59 4.85
N LEU A 146 15.94 -1.76 3.82
CA LEU A 146 16.79 -1.73 2.63
C LEU A 146 18.04 -0.87 2.82
N PHE A 147 17.90 0.25 3.53
CA PHE A 147 19.01 1.16 3.78
C PHE A 147 19.53 0.98 5.20
N LYS A 148 20.85 1.05 5.38
CA LYS A 148 21.52 1.09 6.70
C LYS A 148 21.22 2.41 7.40
N ILE A 149 19.96 2.66 7.72
CA ILE A 149 19.51 3.75 8.59
C ILE A 149 19.72 3.33 10.07
N SER A 150 19.98 2.04 10.33
CA SER A 150 20.67 1.53 11.53
C SER A 150 21.41 0.20 11.26
N ILE A 151 22.34 -0.18 12.15
CA ILE A 151 23.24 -1.37 12.08
C ILE A 151 22.51 -2.74 12.11
N ILE A 152 21.18 -2.78 12.24
CA ILE A 152 20.45 -3.99 12.68
C ILE A 152 19.80 -4.78 11.53
N PHE A 153 19.78 -4.26 10.29
CA PHE A 153 19.13 -4.94 9.16
C PHE A 153 20.15 -5.24 8.05
N ASN A 154 20.46 -6.53 7.89
CA ASN A 154 21.16 -7.08 6.72
C ASN A 154 20.16 -7.90 5.90
N VAL A 155 20.26 -7.79 4.58
CA VAL A 155 19.47 -8.57 3.62
C VAL A 155 20.41 -9.25 2.62
N ASP A 156 20.28 -10.56 2.46
CA ASP A 156 21.26 -11.42 1.78
C ASP A 156 21.19 -11.36 0.23
N PHE A 157 20.10 -10.82 -0.33
CA PHE A 157 19.90 -10.76 -1.79
C PHE A 157 20.91 -9.86 -2.53
N ALA A 158 21.59 -8.95 -1.82
CA ALA A 158 22.63 -8.11 -2.41
C ALA A 158 23.99 -8.81 -2.55
N THR A 159 24.17 -9.99 -1.94
CA THR A 159 25.48 -10.65 -1.83
C THR A 159 25.69 -11.82 -2.78
N ASP A 160 24.64 -12.57 -3.16
CA ASP A 160 24.75 -13.63 -4.17
C ASP A 160 23.41 -13.83 -4.91
N PRO A 161 23.30 -13.45 -6.20
CA PRO A 161 22.07 -13.63 -6.98
C PRO A 161 21.72 -15.12 -7.25
N ALA A 162 22.64 -16.07 -7.03
CA ALA A 162 22.33 -17.50 -7.12
C ALA A 162 21.57 -18.00 -5.87
N LEU A 163 21.74 -17.33 -4.73
CA LEU A 163 21.07 -17.62 -3.47
C LEU A 163 19.91 -16.65 -3.29
N MET A 164 18.91 -16.72 -4.19
CA MET A 164 17.61 -16.03 -4.06
C MET A 164 16.88 -16.54 -2.81
N THR A 165 17.34 -16.12 -1.64
CA THR A 165 16.86 -16.56 -0.34
C THR A 165 16.72 -15.36 0.59
N PHE A 166 15.74 -15.41 1.49
CA PHE A 166 15.60 -14.44 2.56
C PHE A 166 15.39 -15.17 3.88
N ARG A 167 16.35 -15.02 4.81
CA ARG A 167 16.33 -15.75 6.10
C ARG A 167 16.12 -17.26 5.93
N GLY A 168 16.80 -17.85 4.94
CA GLY A 168 16.71 -19.28 4.62
C GLY A 168 15.48 -19.70 3.82
N VAL A 169 14.55 -18.80 3.49
CA VAL A 169 13.41 -19.09 2.62
C VAL A 169 13.82 -18.88 1.18
N ALA A 170 13.74 -19.93 0.37
CA ALA A 170 14.00 -19.86 -1.05
C ALA A 170 12.93 -19.04 -1.78
N PHE A 171 13.38 -18.22 -2.72
CA PHE A 171 12.56 -17.41 -3.61
C PHE A 171 12.73 -17.95 -5.04
N PRO A 172 12.01 -19.03 -5.38
CA PRO A 172 12.24 -19.76 -6.61
C PRO A 172 11.87 -18.93 -7.84
N LYS A 173 12.51 -19.26 -8.97
CA LYS A 173 12.12 -18.74 -10.28
C LYS A 173 10.64 -19.03 -10.54
N PRO A 174 9.83 -18.02 -10.92
CA PRO A 174 8.45 -18.24 -11.32
C PRO A 174 8.37 -19.22 -12.49
N GLU A 175 7.44 -20.16 -12.40
CA GLU A 175 7.18 -21.12 -13.48
C GLU A 175 6.12 -20.56 -14.44
N PRO A 176 6.36 -20.62 -15.76
CA PRO A 176 5.36 -20.22 -16.75
C PRO A 176 4.04 -20.96 -16.57
N GLY A 177 2.92 -20.24 -16.62
CA GLY A 177 1.57 -20.83 -16.50
C GLY A 177 1.13 -21.19 -15.07
N LYS A 178 2.00 -21.05 -14.06
CA LYS A 178 1.58 -21.14 -12.65
C LYS A 178 1.09 -19.78 -12.13
N ARG A 179 0.33 -19.83 -11.03
CA ARG A 179 -0.08 -18.62 -10.31
C ARG A 179 1.15 -17.87 -9.81
N LEU A 180 1.09 -16.54 -9.88
CA LEU A 180 2.13 -15.66 -9.38
C LEU A 180 2.26 -15.82 -7.86
N GLN A 181 3.48 -16.07 -7.40
CA GLN A 181 3.79 -16.20 -5.98
C GLN A 181 4.65 -15.03 -5.50
N TYR A 182 4.44 -14.63 -4.26
CA TYR A 182 5.15 -13.54 -3.60
C TYR A 182 5.99 -14.10 -2.45
N LEU A 183 7.18 -13.55 -2.25
CA LEU A 183 7.89 -13.72 -1.00
C LEU A 183 7.33 -12.75 0.04
N GLU A 184 6.65 -13.26 1.07
CA GLU A 184 6.19 -12.44 2.18
C GLU A 184 7.37 -12.08 3.11
N LEU A 185 7.68 -10.80 3.19
CA LEU A 185 8.68 -10.24 4.09
C LEU A 185 8.01 -9.87 5.41
N CYS A 186 7.90 -10.84 6.31
CA CYS A 186 7.39 -10.66 7.67
C CYS A 186 8.39 -11.24 8.70
N GLU A 187 7.94 -11.44 9.95
CA GLU A 187 8.81 -12.01 10.98
C GLU A 187 9.25 -13.44 10.66
N ASN A 188 8.33 -14.23 10.08
CA ASN A 188 8.54 -15.59 9.61
C ASN A 188 8.28 -15.65 8.09
N PRO A 189 9.29 -15.37 7.25
CA PRO A 189 9.09 -15.27 5.81
C PRO A 189 8.58 -16.56 5.19
N LYS A 190 7.86 -16.45 4.08
CA LYS A 190 7.31 -17.60 3.34
C LYS A 190 6.88 -17.19 1.94
N MET A 191 6.77 -18.16 1.05
CA MET A 191 6.09 -17.97 -0.24
C MET A 191 4.56 -17.98 -0.02
N ILE A 192 3.87 -17.03 -0.63
CA ILE A 192 2.41 -16.89 -0.61
C ILE A 192 1.87 -16.70 -2.03
N ASP A 193 0.58 -16.97 -2.23
CA ASP A 193 -0.14 -16.53 -3.43
C ASP A 193 -0.30 -15.01 -3.44
N GLU A 194 -0.59 -14.41 -4.61
CA GLU A 194 -0.82 -12.97 -4.74
C GLU A 194 -1.89 -12.47 -3.73
N PRO A 195 -1.50 -11.65 -2.72
CA PRO A 195 -2.38 -11.33 -1.60
C PRO A 195 -3.51 -10.35 -1.96
N PHE A 196 -3.51 -9.86 -3.20
CA PHE A 196 -4.47 -8.84 -3.67
C PHE A 196 -5.27 -9.28 -4.90
N GLN A 197 -5.20 -10.55 -5.26
CA GLN A 197 -5.82 -11.08 -6.48
C GLN A 197 -7.31 -10.73 -6.62
N GLU A 198 -8.07 -10.83 -5.53
CA GLU A 198 -9.51 -10.50 -5.52
C GLU A 198 -9.76 -9.01 -5.81
N ARG A 199 -8.93 -8.13 -5.26
CA ARG A 199 -9.05 -6.68 -5.45
C ARG A 199 -8.70 -6.27 -6.87
N VAL A 200 -7.62 -6.84 -7.41
CA VAL A 200 -7.28 -6.69 -8.84
C VAL A 200 -8.44 -7.15 -9.72
N ASN A 201 -8.97 -8.35 -9.47
CA ASN A 201 -10.05 -8.91 -10.28
C ASN A 201 -11.34 -8.09 -10.22
N THR A 202 -11.59 -7.43 -9.08
CA THR A 202 -12.76 -6.54 -8.93
C THR A 202 -12.62 -5.27 -9.77
N LEU A 203 -11.41 -4.71 -9.89
CA LEU A 203 -11.16 -3.46 -10.61
C LEU A 203 -10.83 -3.68 -12.10
N LYS A 204 -10.33 -4.86 -12.47
CA LYS A 204 -9.90 -5.18 -13.84
C LYS A 204 -10.96 -4.90 -14.91
N PRO A 205 -12.26 -5.19 -14.71
CA PRO A 205 -13.29 -4.87 -15.70
C PRO A 205 -13.48 -3.37 -15.98
N LEU A 206 -12.98 -2.50 -15.10
CA LEU A 206 -13.06 -1.05 -15.26
C LEU A 206 -11.97 -0.48 -16.19
N ASP A 207 -10.98 -1.30 -16.59
CA ASP A 207 -9.92 -0.97 -17.55
C ASP A 207 -9.16 0.34 -17.25
N LEU A 208 -9.02 0.66 -15.96
CA LEU A 208 -8.49 1.93 -15.46
C LEU A 208 -7.06 2.22 -15.96
N ILE A 209 -6.25 1.18 -16.14
CA ILE A 209 -4.88 1.34 -16.66
C ILE A 209 -4.87 1.87 -18.09
N LYS A 210 -5.77 1.42 -18.96
CA LYS A 210 -5.81 1.91 -20.34
C LYS A 210 -6.21 3.38 -20.44
N LEU A 211 -7.01 3.86 -19.49
CA LEU A 211 -7.39 5.27 -19.42
C LEU A 211 -6.21 6.19 -19.07
N CYS A 212 -5.22 5.66 -18.34
CA CYS A 212 -4.05 6.42 -17.89
C CYS A 212 -2.86 6.33 -18.87
N LEU A 213 -2.88 5.40 -19.82
CA LEU A 213 -1.81 5.23 -20.79
C LEU A 213 -2.06 6.10 -22.03
N PRO A 214 -1.04 6.80 -22.58
CA PRO A 214 -1.19 7.53 -23.83
C PRO A 214 -1.66 6.59 -24.95
N ALA A 215 -2.51 7.08 -25.86
CA ALA A 215 -3.02 6.31 -26.99
C ALA A 215 -1.94 5.73 -27.92
N ALA A 216 -0.69 6.19 -27.79
CA ALA A 216 0.46 5.74 -28.59
C ALA A 216 1.05 4.38 -28.17
N THR A 217 0.54 3.74 -27.10
CA THR A 217 1.00 2.41 -26.64
C THR A 217 -0.05 1.30 -26.78
N GLN A 218 -1.13 1.52 -27.54
CA GLN A 218 -2.14 0.50 -27.89
C GLN A 218 -1.98 0.07 -29.35
#